data_AF-A0A834FI65-F1
#
_entry.id   AF-A0A834FI65-F1
#
_cell.length_a   1.000
_cell.length_b   1.000
_cell.length_c   1.000
_cell.angle_alpha   90.00
_cell.angle_beta   90.00
_cell.angle_gamma   90.00
#
_symmetry.space_group_name_H-M   'P 1'
#
loop_
_entity.id
_entity.type
_entity.pdbx_description
1 polymer ?
#
loop_
_entity_poly.entity_id
_entity_poly.type
_entity_poly.pdbx_seq_one_letter_code
_entity_poly.pdbx_strand_id
1 'polypeptide(L)'
;MAALHEAVLTGNLDVVKLLVKYGADVHQRDEDGWTPLHMACSDGYPEIAKYLLAMGASTEAENESGEKPADLIDPDCKDLAKLFETGCV
;
A
#
# COMPACT_ATOMS: atom_id res chain seq x y z
N MET A 1 0.23 -8.28 -12.23
CA MET A 1 1.41 -7.63 -11.60
C MET A 1 1.73 -6.30 -12.30
N ALA A 2 1.67 -5.16 -11.61
CA ALA A 2 1.95 -3.84 -12.19
C ALA A 2 3.31 -3.27 -11.72
N ALA A 3 3.89 -2.33 -12.47
CA ALA A 3 5.18 -1.72 -12.12
C ALA A 3 5.19 -1.07 -10.73
N LEU A 4 4.04 -0.58 -10.26
CA LEU A 4 3.88 0.02 -8.94
C LEU A 4 4.02 -1.03 -7.82
N HIS A 5 3.48 -2.23 -8.00
CA HIS A 5 3.63 -3.35 -7.04
C HIS A 5 5.10 -3.69 -6.82
N GLU A 6 5.85 -3.89 -7.90
CA GLU A 6 7.30 -4.16 -7.84
C GLU A 6 8.05 -3.03 -7.11
N ALA A 7 7.74 -1.76 -7.41
CA ALA A 7 8.38 -0.64 -6.74
C ALA A 7 8.13 -0.65 -5.22
N VAL A 8 6.92 -1.02 -4.79
CA VAL A 8 6.59 -1.17 -3.36
C VAL A 8 7.39 -2.31 -2.73
N LEU A 9 7.48 -3.47 -3.38
CA LEU A 9 8.25 -4.64 -2.89
C LEU A 9 9.73 -4.29 -2.67
N THR A 10 10.29 -3.41 -3.51
CA THR A 10 11.69 -2.97 -3.33
C THR A 10 11.90 -2.01 -2.16
N GLY A 11 10.84 -1.51 -1.51
CA GLY A 11 10.93 -0.53 -0.43
C GLY A 11 11.40 0.87 -0.85
N ASN A 12 11.48 1.15 -2.16
CA ASN A 12 12.00 2.42 -2.68
C ASN A 12 10.89 3.45 -2.91
N LEU A 13 10.65 4.29 -1.89
CA LEU A 13 9.66 5.37 -1.96
C LEU A 13 9.85 6.31 -3.17
N ASP A 14 11.09 6.61 -3.55
CA ASP A 14 11.36 7.50 -4.68
C ASP A 14 10.88 6.91 -6.02
N VAL A 15 11.00 5.59 -6.20
CA VAL A 15 10.50 4.89 -7.38
C VAL A 15 8.97 4.87 -7.38
N VAL A 16 8.35 4.60 -6.23
CA VAL A 16 6.88 4.66 -6.06
C VAL A 16 6.36 6.05 -6.43
N LYS A 17 6.95 7.11 -5.87
CA LYS A 17 6.60 8.51 -6.19
C LYS A 17 6.75 8.81 -7.68
N LEU A 18 7.83 8.34 -8.29
CA LEU A 18 8.08 8.55 -9.71
C LEU A 18 6.98 7.90 -10.56
N LEU A 19 6.64 6.64 -10.28
CA LEU A 19 5.60 5.90 -11.02
C LEU A 19 4.23 6.54 -10.88
N VAL A 20 3.83 6.90 -9.65
CA VAL A 20 2.56 7.59 -9.41
C VAL A 20 2.51 8.93 -10.14
N LYS A 21 3.61 9.69 -10.13
CA LYS A 21 3.73 10.94 -10.89
C LYS A 21 3.58 10.75 -12.41
N TYR A 22 4.00 9.60 -12.94
CA TYR A 22 3.81 9.24 -14.35
C TYR A 22 2.41 8.65 -14.65
N GLY A 23 1.50 8.64 -13.67
CA GLY A 23 0.13 8.18 -13.86
C GLY A 23 -0.08 6.70 -13.55
N ALA A 24 0.79 6.07 -12.74
CA ALA A 24 0.51 4.75 -12.22
C ALA A 24 -0.73 4.77 -11.33
N ASP A 25 -1.61 3.79 -11.52
CA ASP A 25 -2.85 3.66 -10.75
C ASP A 25 -2.57 3.06 -9.38
N VAL A 26 -2.83 3.83 -8.32
CA VAL A 26 -2.66 3.42 -6.91
C VAL A 26 -3.73 2.43 -6.45
N HIS A 27 -4.81 2.26 -7.21
CA HIS A 27 -5.87 1.29 -6.98
C HIS A 27 -5.73 0.02 -7.83
N GLN A 28 -4.67 -0.07 -8.64
CA GLN A 28 -4.45 -1.22 -9.49
C GLN A 28 -4.37 -2.50 -8.65
N ARG A 29 -5.19 -3.48 -9.01
CA ARG A 29 -5.17 -4.81 -8.40
C ARG A 29 -4.31 -5.75 -9.23
N ASP A 30 -3.53 -6.60 -8.58
CA ASP A 30 -2.84 -7.70 -9.26
C ASP A 30 -3.75 -8.92 -9.41
N GLU A 31 -3.16 -10.07 -9.76
CA GLU A 31 -3.91 -11.32 -10.02
C GLU A 31 -4.55 -11.90 -8.77
N ASP A 32 -4.01 -11.59 -7.58
CA ASP A 32 -4.57 -12.01 -6.29
C ASP A 32 -5.46 -10.93 -5.66
N GLY A 33 -5.76 -9.87 -6.44
CA GLY A 33 -6.56 -8.74 -5.98
C GLY A 33 -5.81 -7.77 -5.06
N TRP A 34 -4.49 -7.91 -4.88
CA TRP A 34 -3.69 -7.05 -4.03
C TRP A 34 -3.49 -5.69 -4.67
N THR A 35 -3.63 -4.65 -3.86
CA THR A 35 -3.30 -3.28 -4.23
C THR A 35 -1.87 -2.95 -3.78
N PRO A 36 -1.24 -1.89 -4.32
CA PRO A 36 0.06 -1.41 -3.82
C PRO A 36 0.06 -1.17 -2.30
N LEU A 37 -1.09 -0.80 -1.72
CA LEU A 37 -1.24 -0.59 -0.29
C LEU A 37 -1.18 -1.92 0.49
N HIS A 38 -1.77 -3.02 -0.02
CA HIS A 38 -1.64 -4.34 0.61
C HIS A 38 -0.17 -4.76 0.72
N MET A 39 0.60 -4.62 -0.36
CA MET A 39 2.04 -4.96 -0.35
C MET A 39 2.82 -4.08 0.64
N ALA A 40 2.55 -2.78 0.68
CA ALA A 40 3.23 -1.89 1.62
C ALA A 40 2.94 -2.24 3.08
N CYS A 41 1.73 -2.73 3.38
CA CYS A 41 1.34 -3.15 4.73
C CYS A 41 1.97 -4.50 5.10
N SER A 42 1.92 -5.46 4.17
CA SER A 42 2.48 -6.80 4.34
C SER A 42 4.00 -6.79 4.51
N ASP A 43 4.71 -5.92 3.78
CA ASP A 43 6.16 -5.81 3.86
C ASP A 43 6.64 -4.80 4.93
N GLY A 44 5.71 -4.12 5.60
CA GLY A 44 6.04 -3.18 6.68
C GLY A 44 6.72 -1.89 6.22
N TYR A 45 6.29 -1.29 5.10
CA TYR A 45 6.82 -0.03 4.56
C TYR A 45 5.91 1.19 4.87
N PRO A 46 6.00 1.81 6.07
CA PRO A 46 5.06 2.84 6.53
C PRO A 46 5.12 4.12 5.70
N GLU A 47 6.32 4.51 5.24
CA GLU A 47 6.49 5.70 4.40
C GLU A 47 5.83 5.54 3.02
N ILE A 48 5.86 4.33 2.47
CA ILE A 48 5.19 4.01 1.20
C ILE A 48 3.68 3.97 1.41
N ALA A 49 3.20 3.28 2.44
CA ALA A 49 1.78 3.21 2.78
C ALA A 49 1.20 4.62 2.98
N LYS A 50 1.87 5.48 3.75
CA LYS A 50 1.49 6.88 3.97
C LYS A 50 1.41 7.67 2.67
N TYR A 51 2.36 7.48 1.76
CA TYR A 51 2.33 8.14 0.46
C TYR A 51 1.16 7.67 -0.40
N LEU A 52 0.92 6.35 -0.48
CA LEU A 52 -0.21 5.79 -1.22
C LEU A 52 -1.55 6.31 -0.68
N LEU A 53 -1.70 6.38 0.65
CA LEU A 53 -2.88 6.96 1.29
C LEU A 53 -3.05 8.45 0.95
N ALA A 54 -1.97 9.23 0.96
CA ALA A 54 -2.00 10.63 0.54
C ALA A 54 -2.39 10.81 -0.94
N MET A 55 -2.15 9.80 -1.77
CA MET A 55 -2.57 9.74 -3.16
C MET A 55 -4.01 9.22 -3.35
N GLY A 56 -4.70 8.86 -2.26
CA GLY A 56 -6.09 8.42 -2.27
C GLY A 56 -6.27 6.90 -2.27
N ALA A 57 -5.23 6.10 -2.04
CA ALA A 57 -5.37 4.64 -1.95
C ALA A 57 -6.40 4.23 -0.88
N SER A 58 -7.20 3.21 -1.20
CA SER A 58 -8.27 2.75 -0.30
C SER A 58 -7.75 1.73 0.72
N THR A 59 -7.98 2.00 2.00
CA THR A 59 -7.76 1.06 3.12
C THR A 59 -8.82 -0.03 3.21
N GLU A 60 -9.95 0.17 2.51
CA GLU A 60 -11.09 -0.75 2.52
C GLU A 60 -11.09 -1.69 1.30
N ALA A 61 -10.05 -1.63 0.46
CA ALA A 61 -9.94 -2.55 -0.66
C ALA A 61 -9.69 -3.97 -0.13
N GLU A 62 -10.57 -4.91 -0.40
CA GLU A 62 -10.37 -6.32 -0.05
C GLU A 62 -9.67 -7.04 -1.19
N ASN A 63 -8.65 -7.86 -0.93
CA ASN A 63 -8.02 -8.75 -1.92
C ASN A 63 -8.93 -9.95 -2.25
N GLU A 64 -8.48 -10.90 -3.08
CA GLU A 64 -9.29 -12.10 -3.39
C GLU A 64 -9.57 -13.00 -2.18
N SER A 65 -8.72 -12.94 -1.15
CA SER A 65 -8.91 -13.63 0.14
C SER A 65 -9.90 -12.91 1.07
N GLY A 66 -10.35 -11.70 0.73
CA GLY A 66 -11.19 -10.87 1.59
C GLY A 66 -10.42 -10.12 2.68
N GLU A 67 -9.09 -10.05 2.58
CA GLU A 67 -8.23 -9.35 3.52
C GLU A 67 -8.07 -7.90 3.08
N LYS A 68 -8.12 -6.96 4.04
CA LYS A 68 -7.83 -5.55 3.80
C LYS A 68 -6.35 -5.25 4.03
N PRO A 69 -5.78 -4.16 3.50
CA PRO A 69 -4.39 -3.78 3.78
C PRO A 69 -4.13 -3.62 5.28
N ALA A 70 -5.13 -3.14 6.02
CA ALA A 70 -5.04 -2.97 7.47
C ALA A 70 -4.94 -4.31 8.23
N ASP A 71 -5.48 -5.39 7.68
CA ASP A 71 -5.42 -6.73 8.28
C ASP A 71 -4.06 -7.40 8.01
N LEU A 72 -3.37 -6.99 6.94
CA LEU A 72 -2.05 -7.47 6.54
C LEU A 72 -0.89 -6.70 7.18
N ILE A 73 -1.16 -5.73 8.06
CA ILE A 73 -0.11 -4.92 8.69
C ILE A 73 0.81 -5.85 9.49
N ASP A 74 2.10 -5.80 9.17
CA ASP A 74 3.11 -6.49 9.96
C ASP A 74 3.03 -6.05 11.45
N PRO A 75 2.81 -6.98 12.40
CA PRO A 75 2.64 -6.66 13.81
C PRO A 75 3.89 -6.02 14.45
N ASP A 76 5.07 -6.21 13.86
CA ASP A 76 6.30 -5.57 14.32
C ASP A 76 6.40 -4.11 13.87
N CYS A 77 5.68 -3.71 12.81
CA CYS A 77 5.71 -2.36 12.26
C CYS A 77 4.68 -1.44 12.95
N LYS A 78 4.98 -1.08 14.21
CA LYS A 78 4.13 -0.21 15.05
C LYS A 78 3.79 1.14 14.41
N ASP A 79 4.65 1.66 13.55
CA ASP A 79 4.44 2.94 12.87
C ASP A 79 3.36 2.84 11.81
N LEU A 80 3.22 1.68 11.16
CA LEU A 80 2.21 1.43 10.13
C LEU A 80 0.84 1.19 10.76
N ALA A 81 0.75 0.40 11.83
CA ALA A 81 -0.50 0.20 12.59
C ALA A 81 -1.12 1.52 13.07
N LYS A 82 -0.31 2.41 13.64
CA LYS A 82 -0.76 3.74 14.10
C LYS A 82 -1.32 4.59 12.97
N LEU A 83 -0.84 4.42 11.74
CA LEU A 83 -1.24 5.16 10.56
C LEU A 83 -2.70 4.87 10.18
N PHE A 84 -3.18 3.65 10.45
CA PHE A 84 -4.57 3.25 10.24
C PHE A 84 -5.46 3.52 11.46
N GLU A 85 -4.91 3.46 12.68
CA GLU A 85 -5.63 3.78 13.92
C GLU A 85 -5.89 5.29 14.09
N THR A 86 -5.01 6.15 13.56
CA THR A 86 -5.25 7.60 13.52
C THR A 86 -6.17 7.94 12.35
N GLY A 87 -7.46 7.64 12.52
CA GLY A 87 -8.55 7.98 11.61
C GLY A 87 -8.73 9.50 11.40
N CYS A 88 -7.81 10.12 10.67
CA CYS A 88 -7.99 11.43 10.05
C CYS A 88 -7.93 11.26 8.53
N VAL A 89 -8.95 10.60 7.99
CA VAL A 89 -9.46 10.79 6.64
C VAL A 89 -10.94 11.14 6.74
#